data_AF-M5BRK5-F1
#
_entry.id   AF-M5BRK5-F1
#
_cell.length_a   1.000
_cell.length_b   1.000
_cell.length_c   1.000
_cell.angle_alpha   90.00
_cell.angle_beta   90.00
_cell.angle_gamma   90.00
#
_symmetry.space_group_name_H-M   'P 1'
#
loop_
_entity.id
_entity.type
_entity.pdbx_description
1 polymer ?
#
loop_
_entity_poly.entity_id
_entity_poly.type
_entity_poly.pdbx_seq_one_letter_code
_entity_poly.pdbx_strand_id
1 'polypeptide(L)'
;MSDTKQSARFVFATFINQTGWDNNVLAFIVGLVSPSWCFAALDVVTHMAEEIHQPERMIPRSIMATIAIGLVSSLTYTIAMVFSISDFEAVTGSATGVPILELYYQATGSLAGAVGLHVLFLLTGFGCLIGCHSWQARLAWSFSRDHGLPGSKWWSVINATTGLLGRVIYYLELT
;
A
#
# COMPACT_ATOMS: atom_id res chain seq x y z
N MET A 1 -7.31 -15.95 28.79
CA MET A 1 -6.78 -14.95 29.74
C MET A 1 -5.73 -14.11 29.04
N SER A 2 -6.18 -13.00 28.45
CA SER A 2 -5.46 -11.74 28.29
C SER A 2 -6.59 -10.71 28.43
N ASP A 3 -6.64 -9.99 29.54
CA ASP A 3 -7.76 -9.11 29.93
C ASP A 3 -7.81 -7.81 29.09
N THR A 4 -7.26 -7.79 27.87
CA THR A 4 -6.97 -6.57 27.10
C THR A 4 -7.17 -6.77 25.60
N LYS A 5 -8.27 -7.39 25.18
CA LYS A 5 -8.69 -7.51 23.77
C LYS A 5 -10.17 -7.17 23.62
N GLN A 6 -10.54 -6.54 22.51
CA GLN A 6 -11.91 -6.12 22.26
C GLN A 6 -12.86 -7.31 22.08
N SER A 7 -14.12 -7.10 22.46
CA SER A 7 -15.16 -8.11 22.25
C SER A 7 -15.44 -8.31 20.76
N ALA A 8 -15.79 -9.53 20.34
CA ALA A 8 -16.18 -9.80 18.95
C ALA A 8 -17.38 -8.94 18.48
N ARG A 9 -18.28 -8.58 19.41
CA ARG A 9 -19.38 -7.66 19.13
C ARG A 9 -18.87 -6.27 18.76
N PHE A 10 -17.84 -5.76 19.44
CA PHE A 10 -17.23 -4.49 19.07
C PHE A 10 -16.61 -4.55 17.68
N VAL A 11 -15.86 -5.62 17.38
CA VAL A 11 -15.16 -5.78 16.10
C VAL A 11 -16.11 -5.91 14.90
N PHE A 12 -17.20 -6.69 15.03
CA PHE A 12 -18.05 -7.03 13.89
C PHE A 12 -19.41 -6.32 13.85
N ALA A 13 -19.87 -5.77 14.97
CA ALA A 13 -21.23 -5.23 15.08
C ALA A 13 -21.30 -3.77 15.55
N THR A 14 -20.21 -3.18 16.04
CA THR A 14 -20.19 -1.76 16.42
C THR A 14 -19.79 -0.89 15.23
N PHE A 15 -20.65 0.06 14.88
CA PHE A 15 -20.35 1.09 13.89
C PHE A 15 -19.97 2.39 14.60
N ILE A 16 -18.78 2.92 14.28
CA ILE A 16 -18.34 4.24 14.72
C ILE A 16 -18.34 5.14 13.48
N ASN A 17 -19.25 6.10 13.44
CA ASN A 17 -19.39 7.01 12.31
C ASN A 17 -18.85 8.40 12.68
N GLN A 18 -17.70 8.76 12.12
CA GLN A 18 -17.08 10.09 12.27
C GLN A 18 -17.12 10.89 10.95
N THR A 19 -17.92 10.47 9.96
CA THR A 19 -17.98 11.11 8.64
C THR A 19 -18.82 12.39 8.62
N GLY A 20 -19.60 12.64 9.68
CA GLY A 20 -20.52 13.77 9.77
C GLY A 20 -21.85 13.56 9.05
N TRP A 21 -22.09 12.38 8.48
CA TRP A 21 -23.36 12.01 7.84
C TRP A 21 -24.13 11.04 8.73
N ASP A 22 -25.45 11.22 8.85
CA ASP A 22 -26.30 10.38 9.72
C ASP A 22 -26.44 8.92 9.24
N ASN A 23 -25.99 8.61 8.01
CA ASN A 23 -26.15 7.29 7.40
C ASN A 23 -24.88 6.44 7.49
N ASN A 24 -24.94 5.37 8.29
CA ASN A 24 -23.86 4.41 8.47
C ASN A 24 -23.46 3.65 7.19
N VAL A 25 -24.37 3.48 6.23
CA VAL A 25 -24.06 2.85 4.93
C VAL A 25 -23.14 3.74 4.12
N LEU A 26 -23.36 5.06 4.16
CA LEU A 26 -22.49 5.99 3.47
C LEU A 26 -21.12 6.07 4.14
N ALA A 27 -21.06 6.03 5.48
CA ALA A 27 -19.81 5.95 6.21
C ALA A 27 -19.01 4.67 5.84
N PHE A 28 -19.69 3.54 5.67
CA PHE A 28 -19.06 2.30 5.19
C PHE A 28 -18.48 2.45 3.78
N ILE A 29 -19.24 3.00 2.82
CA ILE A 29 -18.78 3.21 1.44
C ILE A 29 -17.59 4.16 1.38
N VAL A 30 -17.62 5.25 2.16
CA VAL A 30 -16.49 6.19 2.26
C VAL A 30 -15.26 5.50 2.86
N GLY A 31 -15.45 4.62 3.85
CA GLY A 31 -14.38 3.79 4.41
C GLY A 31 -13.72 2.84 3.40
N LEU A 32 -14.42 2.46 2.32
CA LEU A 32 -13.87 1.62 1.25
C LEU A 32 -12.92 2.37 0.29
N VAL A 33 -12.84 3.69 0.37
CA VAL A 33 -11.96 4.49 -0.51
C VAL A 33 -10.49 4.14 -0.28
N SER A 34 -10.04 4.05 0.97
CA SER A 34 -8.63 3.70 1.27
C SER A 34 -8.21 2.33 0.73
N PRO A 35 -8.95 1.22 0.96
CA PRO A 35 -8.59 -0.08 0.40
C PRO A 35 -8.76 -0.16 -1.12
N SER A 36 -9.62 0.67 -1.74
CA SER A 36 -9.74 0.70 -3.21
C SER A 36 -8.43 1.09 -3.90
N TRP A 37 -7.62 1.93 -3.26
CA TRP A 37 -6.34 2.40 -3.78
C TRP A 37 -5.32 1.25 -3.92
N CYS A 38 -5.43 0.20 -3.09
CA CYS A 38 -4.57 -0.98 -3.17
C CYS A 38 -4.73 -1.76 -4.50
N PHE A 39 -5.86 -1.59 -5.20
CA PHE A 39 -6.12 -2.26 -6.47
C PHE A 39 -5.70 -1.43 -7.69
N ALA A 40 -5.24 -0.19 -7.50
CA ALA A 40 -4.89 0.72 -8.60
C ALA A 40 -3.69 0.22 -9.43
N ALA A 41 -2.82 -0.62 -8.86
CA ALA A 41 -1.59 -1.10 -9.51
C ALA A 41 -1.69 -2.53 -10.08
N LEU A 42 -2.90 -3.08 -10.23
CA LEU A 42 -3.07 -4.46 -10.72
C LEU A 42 -2.71 -4.62 -12.20
N ASP A 43 -2.77 -3.54 -12.99
CA ASP A 43 -2.41 -3.52 -14.40
C ASP A 43 -0.89 -3.54 -14.64
N VAL A 44 -0.06 -3.32 -13.60
CA VAL A 44 1.40 -3.28 -13.72
C VAL A 44 1.97 -4.52 -14.40
N VAL A 45 1.39 -5.70 -14.17
CA VAL A 45 1.86 -6.93 -14.80
C VAL A 45 1.64 -6.96 -16.33
N THR A 46 0.70 -6.18 -16.86
CA THR A 46 0.40 -6.18 -18.30
C THR A 46 1.45 -5.46 -19.12
N HIS A 47 2.11 -4.43 -18.57
CA HIS A 47 3.17 -3.74 -19.33
C HIS A 47 4.54 -4.45 -19.24
N MET A 48 4.64 -5.51 -18.43
CA MET A 48 5.78 -6.44 -18.43
C MET A 48 5.50 -7.71 -19.25
N ALA A 49 4.44 -7.72 -20.07
CA ALA A 49 4.06 -8.88 -20.86
C ALA A 49 5.20 -9.42 -21.76
N GLU A 50 6.06 -8.53 -22.27
CA GLU A 50 7.20 -8.89 -23.13
C GLU A 50 8.31 -9.66 -22.39
N GLU A 51 8.39 -9.52 -21.06
CA GLU A 51 9.39 -10.18 -20.20
C GLU A 51 8.88 -11.51 -19.61
N ILE A 52 7.58 -11.81 -19.77
CA ILE A 52 6.91 -12.96 -19.15
C ILE A 52 6.81 -14.13 -20.14
N HIS A 53 7.20 -15.32 -19.70
CA HIS A 53 6.97 -16.56 -20.45
C HIS A 53 5.46 -16.88 -20.47
N GLN A 54 4.86 -17.01 -21.66
CA GLN A 54 3.41 -17.28 -21.84
C GLN A 54 2.49 -16.22 -21.19
N PRO A 55 2.53 -14.96 -21.65
CA PRO A 55 1.80 -13.85 -21.03
C PRO A 55 0.28 -14.09 -20.98
N GLU A 56 -0.28 -14.74 -22.00
CA GLU A 56 -1.72 -15.06 -22.12
C GLU A 56 -2.30 -15.88 -20.95
N ARG A 57 -1.47 -16.66 -20.25
CA ARG A 57 -1.87 -17.46 -19.07
C ARG A 57 -1.28 -16.94 -17.78
N MET A 58 -0.04 -16.47 -17.82
CA MET A 58 0.68 -16.04 -16.63
C MET A 58 0.16 -14.71 -16.08
N ILE A 59 -0.19 -13.76 -16.95
CA ILE A 59 -0.71 -12.45 -16.51
C ILE A 59 -2.01 -12.61 -15.69
N PRO A 60 -3.07 -13.29 -16.18
CA PRO A 60 -4.29 -13.47 -15.39
C PRO A 60 -4.06 -14.21 -14.07
N ARG A 61 -3.18 -15.23 -14.08
CA ARG A 61 -2.83 -15.99 -12.87
C ARG A 61 -2.11 -15.13 -11.84
N SER A 62 -1.16 -14.29 -12.27
CA SER A 62 -0.45 -13.37 -11.39
C SER A 62 -1.39 -12.35 -10.76
N ILE A 63 -2.32 -11.77 -11.51
CA ILE A 63 -3.32 -10.84 -10.98
C ILE A 63 -4.16 -11.52 -9.90
N MET A 64 -4.71 -12.69 -10.18
CA MET A 64 -5.53 -13.45 -9.22
C MET A 64 -4.74 -13.84 -7.96
N ALA A 65 -3.47 -14.24 -8.12
CA ALA A 65 -2.61 -14.56 -6.99
C ALA A 65 -2.33 -13.34 -6.10
N THR A 66 -2.03 -12.19 -6.70
CA THR A 66 -1.81 -10.93 -5.97
C THR A 66 -3.05 -10.53 -5.18
N ILE A 67 -4.23 -10.61 -5.80
CA ILE A 67 -5.50 -10.31 -5.13
C ILE A 67 -5.74 -11.28 -3.96
N ALA A 68 -5.53 -12.59 -4.17
CA ALA A 68 -5.76 -13.60 -3.13
C ALA A 68 -4.82 -13.41 -1.94
N ILE A 69 -3.52 -13.23 -2.19
CA ILE A 69 -2.52 -13.00 -1.13
C ILE A 69 -2.82 -11.68 -0.41
N GLY A 70 -3.11 -10.61 -1.15
CA GLY A 70 -3.47 -9.31 -0.60
C GLY A 70 -4.71 -9.37 0.28
N LEU A 71 -5.76 -10.04 -0.16
CA LEU A 71 -7.00 -10.21 0.61
C LEU A 71 -6.76 -10.99 1.91
N VAL A 72 -6.08 -12.14 1.86
CA VAL A 72 -5.87 -12.98 3.05
C VAL A 72 -4.98 -12.28 4.08
N SER A 73 -3.87 -11.67 3.62
CA SER A 73 -2.93 -10.96 4.49
C SER A 73 -3.54 -9.71 5.11
N SER A 74 -4.16 -8.85 4.30
CA SER A 74 -4.80 -7.61 4.78
C SER A 74 -5.97 -7.92 5.72
N LEU A 75 -6.85 -8.86 5.38
CA LEU A 75 -8.01 -9.19 6.21
C LEU A 75 -7.56 -9.72 7.58
N THR A 76 -6.58 -10.63 7.60
CA THR A 76 -6.05 -11.20 8.84
C THR A 76 -5.38 -10.13 9.69
N TYR A 77 -4.58 -9.26 9.07
CA TYR A 77 -3.92 -8.14 9.74
C TYR A 77 -4.93 -7.14 10.32
N THR A 78 -5.90 -6.69 9.53
CA THR A 78 -6.94 -5.74 9.98
C THR A 78 -7.74 -6.31 11.15
N ILE A 79 -8.16 -7.58 11.07
CA ILE A 79 -8.88 -8.23 12.18
C ILE A 79 -8.01 -8.24 13.45
N ALA A 80 -6.75 -8.68 13.36
CA ALA A 80 -5.84 -8.73 14.50
C ALA A 80 -5.62 -7.34 15.14
N MET A 81 -5.54 -6.30 14.30
CA MET A 81 -5.37 -4.93 14.75
C MET A 81 -6.63 -4.38 15.44
N VAL A 82 -7.83 -4.58 14.89
CA VAL A 82 -9.08 -4.10 15.50
C VAL A 82 -9.35 -4.79 16.84
N PHE A 83 -9.01 -6.08 16.98
CA PHE A 83 -9.05 -6.77 18.27
C PHE A 83 -8.08 -6.20 19.32
N SER A 84 -7.03 -5.53 18.87
CA SER A 84 -5.97 -4.96 19.72
C SER A 84 -6.21 -3.50 20.11
N ILE A 85 -7.19 -2.82 19.50
CA ILE A 85 -7.56 -1.44 19.86
C ILE A 85 -8.12 -1.43 21.28
N SER A 86 -7.45 -0.75 22.20
CA SER A 86 -7.96 -0.57 23.57
C SER A 86 -8.63 0.79 23.74
N ASP A 87 -8.09 1.82 23.09
CA ASP A 87 -8.62 3.18 23.10
C ASP A 87 -8.66 3.74 21.66
N PHE A 88 -9.88 3.90 21.14
CA PHE A 88 -10.10 4.39 19.78
C PHE A 88 -9.83 5.89 19.65
N GLU A 89 -10.14 6.69 20.68
CA GLU A 89 -9.91 8.14 20.64
C GLU A 89 -8.41 8.44 20.62
N ALA A 90 -7.62 7.70 21.41
CA ALA A 90 -6.16 7.80 21.39
C ALA A 90 -5.56 7.46 20.01
N VAL A 91 -6.16 6.53 19.25
CA VAL A 91 -5.71 6.20 17.88
C VAL A 91 -6.07 7.32 16.91
N THR A 92 -7.31 7.83 16.95
CA THR A 92 -7.75 8.91 16.03
C THR A 92 -7.13 10.27 16.33
N GLY A 93 -6.84 10.54 17.60
CA GLY A 93 -6.21 11.76 18.10
C GLY A 93 -4.74 11.57 18.46
N SER A 94 -4.07 10.57 17.88
CA SER A 94 -2.71 10.17 18.29
C SER A 94 -1.78 11.38 18.33
N ALA A 95 -1.17 11.61 19.51
CA ALA A 95 -0.26 12.73 19.76
C ALA A 95 0.99 12.69 18.85
N THR A 96 1.32 11.52 18.29
CA THR A 96 2.42 11.35 17.34
C THR A 96 2.04 11.72 15.90
N GLY A 97 0.75 11.91 15.61
CA GLY A 97 0.24 12.12 14.24
C GLY A 97 0.27 10.85 13.37
N VAL A 98 0.64 9.69 13.94
CA VAL A 98 0.80 8.43 13.23
C VAL A 98 -0.08 7.35 13.90
N PRO A 99 -1.35 7.22 13.50
CA PRO A 99 -2.31 6.31 14.13
C PRO A 99 -1.85 4.84 14.19
N ILE A 100 -1.08 4.40 13.20
CA ILE A 100 -0.57 3.02 13.15
C ILE A 100 0.46 2.71 14.24
N LEU A 101 1.24 3.72 14.66
CA LEU A 101 2.25 3.54 15.71
C LEU A 101 1.57 3.37 17.08
N GLU A 102 0.53 4.17 17.34
CA GLU A 102 -0.31 4.04 18.54
C GLU A 102 -0.99 2.66 18.58
N LEU A 103 -1.48 2.17 17.43
CA LEU A 103 -2.09 0.85 17.34
C LEU A 103 -1.10 -0.27 17.69
N TYR A 104 0.15 -0.18 17.22
CA TYR A 104 1.19 -1.14 17.61
C TYR A 104 1.57 -1.03 19.08
N TYR A 105 1.54 0.17 19.65
CA TYR A 105 1.76 0.37 21.08
C TYR A 105 0.65 -0.30 21.91
N GLN A 106 -0.61 -0.08 21.56
CA GLN A 106 -1.76 -0.74 22.20
C GLN A 106 -1.73 -2.27 22.01
N ALA A 107 -1.25 -2.75 20.85
CA ALA A 107 -1.15 -4.18 20.58
C ALA A 107 -0.03 -4.89 21.36
N THR A 108 1.11 -4.22 21.55
CA THR A 108 2.33 -4.81 22.16
C THR A 108 2.52 -4.48 23.63
N GLY A 109 1.91 -3.40 24.12
CA GLY A 109 2.11 -2.88 25.48
C GLY A 109 3.52 -2.34 25.74
N SER A 110 4.36 -2.20 24.69
CA SER A 110 5.75 -1.78 24.81
C SER A 110 6.15 -0.85 23.66
N LEU A 111 6.77 0.28 23.99
CA LEU A 111 7.25 1.24 23.00
C LEU A 111 8.30 0.61 22.08
N ALA A 112 9.20 -0.21 22.62
CA ALA A 112 10.23 -0.88 21.83
C ALA A 112 9.62 -1.90 20.84
N GLY A 113 8.57 -2.62 21.25
CA GLY A 113 7.83 -3.52 20.38
C GLY A 113 7.09 -2.78 19.26
N ALA A 114 6.44 -1.68 19.61
CA ALA A 114 5.73 -0.83 18.66
C ALA A 114 6.65 -0.23 17.59
N VAL A 115 7.79 0.32 18.02
CA VAL A 115 8.80 0.88 17.11
C VAL A 115 9.40 -0.22 16.23
N GLY A 116 9.69 -1.40 16.77
CA GLY A 116 10.19 -2.53 16.00
C GLY A 116 9.24 -2.94 14.87
N LEU A 117 7.94 -3.08 15.16
CA LEU A 117 6.92 -3.37 14.16
C LEU A 117 6.78 -2.24 13.14
N HIS A 118 6.88 -0.99 13.59
CA HIS A 118 6.81 0.17 12.70
C HIS A 118 8.00 0.21 11.73
N VAL A 119 9.21 -0.13 12.18
CA VAL A 119 10.39 -0.22 11.30
C VAL A 119 10.20 -1.30 10.23
N LEU A 120 9.66 -2.47 10.58
CA LEU A 120 9.36 -3.52 9.60
C LEU A 120 8.32 -3.06 8.56
N PHE A 121 7.32 -2.31 9.00
CA PHE A 121 6.34 -1.69 8.11
C PHE A 121 7.02 -0.69 7.15
N LEU A 122 7.89 0.17 7.65
CA LEU A 122 8.65 1.13 6.82
C LEU A 122 9.56 0.43 5.81
N LEU A 123 10.26 -0.64 6.20
CA LEU A 123 11.10 -1.43 5.28
C LEU A 123 10.28 -2.00 4.12
N THR A 124 9.08 -2.50 4.41
CA THR A 124 8.15 -2.97 3.37
C THR A 124 7.71 -1.82 2.46
N GLY A 125 7.45 -0.64 3.03
CA GLY A 125 7.16 0.59 2.28
C GLY A 125 8.27 0.98 1.32
N PHE A 126 9.53 0.97 1.76
CA PHE A 126 10.68 1.25 0.89
C PHE A 126 10.78 0.27 -0.28
N GLY A 127 10.56 -1.02 -0.03
CA GLY A 127 10.52 -2.04 -1.09
C GLY A 127 9.43 -1.74 -2.14
N CYS A 128 8.25 -1.34 -1.68
CA CYS A 128 7.15 -0.92 -2.56
C CYS A 128 7.52 0.32 -3.40
N LEU A 129 8.09 1.35 -2.76
CA LEU A 129 8.53 2.57 -3.47
C LEU A 129 9.51 2.25 -4.60
N ILE A 130 10.53 1.42 -4.33
CA ILE A 130 11.51 1.02 -5.36
C ILE A 130 10.81 0.35 -6.55
N GLY A 131 9.82 -0.52 -6.29
CA GLY A 131 9.01 -1.14 -7.33
C GLY A 131 8.23 -0.12 -8.16
N CYS A 132 7.53 0.81 -7.50
CA CYS A 132 6.78 1.87 -8.16
C CYS A 132 7.67 2.78 -9.03
N HIS A 133 8.84 3.17 -8.53
CA HIS A 133 9.79 3.98 -9.31
C HIS A 133 10.35 3.22 -10.50
N SER A 134 10.69 1.94 -10.32
CA SER A 134 11.18 1.09 -11.41
C SER A 134 10.14 0.95 -12.53
N TRP A 135 8.87 0.82 -12.14
CA TRP A 135 7.75 0.78 -13.07
C TRP A 135 7.56 2.08 -13.84
N GLN A 136 7.42 3.21 -13.14
CA GLN A 136 7.20 4.52 -13.74
C GLN A 136 8.32 4.89 -14.71
N ALA A 137 9.56 4.55 -14.36
CA ALA A 137 10.69 4.77 -15.24
C ALA A 137 10.54 4.01 -16.56
N ARG A 138 10.19 2.71 -16.52
CA ARG A 138 9.97 1.89 -17.73
C ARG A 138 8.89 2.49 -18.65
N LEU A 139 7.78 2.94 -18.08
CA LEU A 139 6.71 3.61 -18.82
C LEU A 139 7.20 4.91 -19.47
N ALA A 140 7.89 5.76 -18.72
CA ALA A 140 8.42 7.01 -19.25
C ALA A 140 9.44 6.77 -20.38
N TRP A 141 10.28 5.74 -20.25
CA TRP A 141 11.22 5.38 -21.30
C TRP A 141 10.53 4.87 -22.56
N SER A 142 9.55 3.96 -22.45
CA SER A 142 8.82 3.46 -23.62
C SER A 142 8.08 4.58 -24.34
N PHE A 143 7.46 5.50 -23.61
CA PHE A 143 6.82 6.70 -24.19
C PHE A 143 7.82 7.65 -24.87
N SER A 144 9.02 7.80 -24.29
CA SER A 144 10.07 8.64 -24.87
C SER A 144 10.67 8.07 -26.16
N ARG A 145 10.73 6.74 -26.29
CA ARG A 145 11.16 6.04 -27.51
C ARG A 145 10.23 6.36 -28.67
N ASP A 146 8.94 6.52 -28.38
CA ASP A 146 7.91 6.79 -29.39
C ASP A 146 7.72 8.31 -29.64
N HIS A 147 8.66 9.14 -29.20
CA HIS A 147 8.62 10.61 -29.29
C HIS A 147 7.41 11.27 -28.61
N GLY A 148 6.74 10.59 -27.68
CA GLY A 148 5.53 11.06 -27.01
C GLY A 148 5.77 12.09 -25.89
N LEU A 149 7.02 12.35 -25.51
CA LEU A 149 7.37 13.28 -24.44
C LEU A 149 8.18 14.49 -24.95
N PRO A 150 7.93 15.71 -24.43
CA PRO A 150 8.79 16.86 -24.71
C PRO A 150 10.22 16.56 -24.22
N GLY A 151 11.21 16.72 -25.11
CA GLY A 151 12.59 16.35 -24.81
C GLY A 151 12.88 14.85 -24.88
N SER A 152 12.13 14.07 -25.66
CA SER A 152 12.19 12.60 -25.75
C SER A 152 13.61 12.00 -25.83
N LYS A 153 14.55 12.67 -26.53
CA LYS A 153 15.97 12.27 -26.63
C LYS A 153 16.71 12.26 -25.28
N TRP A 154 16.24 13.03 -24.30
CA TRP A 154 16.83 13.12 -22.97
C TRP A 154 16.32 12.00 -22.05
N TRP A 155 15.03 11.64 -22.18
CA TRP A 155 14.36 10.58 -21.42
C TRP A 155 14.66 9.16 -21.93
N SER A 156 15.04 9.01 -23.21
CA SER A 156 15.31 7.71 -23.84
C SER A 156 16.68 7.10 -23.50
N VAL A 157 17.51 7.78 -22.69
CA VAL A 157 18.89 7.36 -22.39
C VAL A 157 18.91 6.38 -21.22
N ILE A 158 19.27 5.13 -21.51
CA ILE A 158 19.52 4.09 -20.50
C ILE A 158 20.98 4.19 -20.02
N ASN A 159 21.21 4.06 -18.71
CA ASN A 159 22.58 3.95 -18.19
C ASN A 159 23.13 2.54 -18.48
N ALA A 160 24.20 2.46 -19.29
CA ALA A 160 24.78 1.20 -19.75
C ALA A 160 25.39 0.33 -18.62
N THR A 161 25.71 0.92 -17.46
CA THR A 161 26.38 0.22 -16.36
C THR A 161 25.39 -0.43 -15.40
N THR A 162 24.23 0.21 -15.16
CA THR A 162 23.21 -0.28 -14.22
C THR A 162 21.95 -0.83 -14.90
N GLY A 163 21.78 -0.62 -16.22
CA GLY A 163 20.54 -0.95 -16.93
C GLY A 163 19.32 -0.16 -16.46
N LEU A 164 19.51 0.75 -15.50
CA LEU A 164 18.48 1.56 -14.86
C LEU A 164 18.37 2.91 -15.56
N LEU A 165 17.13 3.41 -15.61
CA LEU A 165 16.77 4.72 -16.15
C LEU A 165 17.06 5.82 -15.11
N GLY A 166 18.31 5.89 -14.65
CA GLY A 166 18.70 6.72 -13.50
C GLY A 166 18.31 8.20 -13.64
N ARG A 167 18.32 8.76 -14.85
CA ARG A 167 17.91 10.15 -15.09
C ARG A 167 16.41 10.41 -14.94
N VAL A 168 15.57 9.40 -15.20
CA VAL A 168 14.11 9.50 -15.06
C VAL A 168 13.72 9.47 -13.59
N ILE A 169 14.39 8.63 -12.80
CA ILE A 169 14.14 8.49 -11.36
C ILE A 169 14.46 9.79 -10.62
N TYR A 170 15.60 10.43 -10.91
CA TYR A 170 16.01 11.69 -10.26
C TYR A 170 15.04 12.87 -10.48
N TYR A 171 14.33 12.93 -11.61
CA TYR A 171 13.38 14.02 -11.89
C TYR A 171 11.97 13.76 -11.35
N LEU A 172 11.56 12.49 -11.26
CA LEU A 172 10.32 12.11 -10.57
C LEU A 172 10.37 12.43 -9.07
N GLU A 173 11.55 12.48 -8.46
CA GLU A 173 11.72 12.91 -7.06
C GLU A 173 11.68 14.45 -6.87
N LEU A 174 11.82 15.23 -7.94
CA LEU A 174 11.84 16.70 -7.90
C LEU A 174 10.48 17.35 -8.21
N THR A 175 9.46 16.56 -8.54
CA THR A 175 8.10 17.02 -8.87
C THR A 175 7.11 16.55 -7.82
#